data_AF-A0A0D7CKZ3-F1
#
_entry.id   AF-A0A0D7CKZ3-F1
#
_cell.length_a   1.000
_cell.length_b   1.000
_cell.length_c   1.000
_cell.angle_alpha   90.00
_cell.angle_beta   90.00
_cell.angle_gamma   90.00
#
_symmetry.space_group_name_H-M   'P 1'
#
loop_
_entity.id
_entity.type
_entity.pdbx_description
1 polymer ?
#
loop_
_entity_poly.entity_id
_entity_poly.type
_entity_poly.pdbx_seq_one_letter_code
_entity_poly.pdbx_strand_id
1 'polypeptide(L)'
;MYRTVTTIRRTIRAALAATEAIARGALSRIFRLLADLFRAIDLDQVVEISYRKADGTESTRVIEPAELAATSTGAITVRGHDRMRGEDRTFRIDRIVNCRPAEVG
;
A
#
# COMPACT_ATOMS: atom_id res chain seq x y z
N MET A 1 37.14 8.18 -32.58
CA MET A 1 35.67 8.25 -32.69
C MET A 1 35.05 7.19 -31.75
N TYR A 2 34.74 7.55 -30.50
CA TYR A 2 34.29 6.63 -29.44
C TYR A 2 33.13 7.23 -28.59
N ARG A 3 32.33 8.13 -29.18
CA ARG A 3 31.22 8.80 -28.46
C ARG A 3 29.97 7.92 -28.29
N THR A 4 29.80 6.89 -29.12
CA THR A 4 28.57 6.08 -29.16
C THR A 4 28.48 5.07 -28.00
N VAL A 5 29.59 4.43 -27.63
CA VAL A 5 29.63 3.40 -26.56
C VAL A 5 29.36 4.02 -25.18
N THR A 6 29.90 5.22 -24.90
CA THR A 6 29.69 5.94 -23.63
C THR A 6 28.24 6.36 -23.44
N THR A 7 27.55 6.76 -24.51
CA THR A 7 26.12 7.14 -24.47
C THR A 7 25.23 5.94 -24.18
N ILE A 8 25.47 4.80 -24.85
CA ILE A 8 24.70 3.56 -24.62
C ILE A 8 24.89 3.03 -23.19
N ARG A 9 26.12 3.05 -22.65
CA ARG A 9 26.38 2.63 -21.25
C ARG A 9 25.64 3.51 -20.24
N ARG A 10 25.52 4.81 -20.51
CA ARG A 10 24.83 5.76 -19.63
C ARG A 10 23.31 5.51 -19.62
N THR A 11 22.70 5.27 -20.78
CA THR A 11 21.25 5.04 -20.87
C THR A 11 20.85 3.71 -20.21
N ILE A 12 21.62 2.64 -20.42
CA ILE A 12 21.36 1.34 -19.76
C ILE A 12 21.45 1.48 -18.22
N ARG A 13 22.47 2.16 -17.69
CA ARG A 13 22.61 2.37 -16.24
C ARG A 13 21.47 3.21 -15.66
N ALA A 14 21.04 4.25 -16.38
CA ALA A 14 19.91 5.07 -15.95
C ALA A 14 18.61 4.27 -15.90
N ALA A 15 18.36 3.41 -16.89
CA ALA A 15 17.19 2.53 -16.91
C ALA A 15 17.20 1.54 -15.73
N LEU A 16 18.33 0.87 -15.46
CA LEU A 16 18.47 -0.05 -14.32
C LEU A 16 18.27 0.67 -12.97
N ALA A 17 18.87 1.86 -12.80
CA ALA A 17 18.72 2.64 -11.57
C ALA A 17 17.27 3.13 -11.37
N ALA A 18 16.56 3.46 -12.46
CA ALA A 18 15.15 3.81 -12.40
C ALA A 18 14.29 2.61 -11.95
N THR A 19 14.57 1.40 -12.46
CA THR A 19 13.88 0.17 -12.02
C THR A 19 14.09 -0.07 -10.51
N GLU A 20 15.32 0.04 -10.02
CA GLU A 20 15.62 -0.10 -8.59
C GLU A 20 14.91 0.96 -7.74
N ALA A 21 14.91 2.21 -8.19
CA ALA A 21 14.25 3.30 -7.47
C ALA A 21 12.74 3.11 -7.39
N ILE A 22 12.10 2.66 -8.48
CA ILE A 22 10.67 2.33 -8.51
C ILE A 22 10.37 1.18 -7.55
N ALA A 23 11.15 0.09 -7.61
CA ALA A 23 10.97 -1.07 -6.73
C ALA A 23 11.14 -0.69 -5.26
N ARG A 24 12.20 0.07 -4.92
CA ARG A 24 12.44 0.59 -3.57
C ARG A 24 11.31 1.51 -3.12
N GLY A 25 10.81 2.37 -4.01
CA GLY A 25 9.67 3.25 -3.75
C GLY A 25 8.42 2.46 -3.38
N ALA A 26 8.05 1.47 -4.21
CA ALA A 26 6.90 0.61 -4.01
C ALA A 26 7.02 -0.22 -2.71
N LEU A 27 8.16 -0.87 -2.47
CA LEU A 27 8.40 -1.63 -1.24
C LEU A 27 8.34 -0.73 -0.02
N SER A 28 9.04 0.42 -0.03
CA SER A 28 9.04 1.35 1.12
C SER A 28 7.64 1.84 1.45
N ARG A 29 6.78 2.00 0.45
CA ARG A 29 5.38 2.39 0.62
C ARG A 29 4.57 1.26 1.26
N ILE A 30 4.71 0.02 0.81
CA ILE A 30 4.02 -1.14 1.40
C ILE A 30 4.47 -1.33 2.86
N PHE A 31 5.77 -1.24 3.14
CA PHE A 31 6.29 -1.34 4.50
C PHE A 31 5.73 -0.24 5.42
N ARG A 32 5.66 1.01 4.96
CA ARG A 32 5.03 2.11 5.73
C ARG A 32 3.56 1.81 6.00
N LEU A 33 2.80 1.41 4.98
CA LEU A 33 1.39 1.06 5.12
C LEU A 33 1.16 -0.06 6.13
N LEU A 34 1.95 -1.14 6.07
CA LEU A 34 1.87 -2.23 7.03
C LEU A 34 2.20 -1.74 8.45
N ALA A 35 3.26 -0.96 8.62
CA ALA A 35 3.64 -0.41 9.92
C ALA A 35 2.56 0.52 10.50
N ASP A 36 1.90 1.33 9.67
CA ASP A 36 0.81 2.20 10.11
C ASP A 36 -0.43 1.40 10.50
N LEU A 37 -0.76 0.33 9.77
CA LEU A 37 -1.88 -0.56 10.12
C LEU A 37 -1.60 -1.38 11.38
N PHE A 38 -0.38 -1.91 11.55
CA PHE A 38 0.02 -2.59 12.79
C PHE A 38 -0.12 -1.64 13.98
N ARG A 39 0.41 -0.41 13.87
CA ARG A 39 0.28 0.61 14.92
C ARG A 39 -1.19 0.94 15.20
N ALA A 40 -2.02 1.03 14.17
CA ALA A 40 -3.44 1.31 14.34
C ALA A 40 -4.17 0.18 15.07
N ILE A 41 -3.84 -1.08 14.78
CA ILE A 41 -4.38 -2.24 15.51
C ILE A 41 -3.92 -2.20 16.97
N ASP A 42 -2.63 -2.00 17.22
CA ASP A 42 -2.07 -1.98 18.59
C ASP A 42 -2.66 -0.86 19.47
N LEU A 43 -3.13 0.23 18.85
CA LEU A 43 -3.70 1.40 19.53
C LEU A 43 -5.23 1.44 19.49
N ASP A 44 -5.90 0.41 18.95
CA ASP A 44 -7.34 0.43 18.64
C ASP A 44 -7.77 1.72 17.89
N GLN A 45 -6.90 2.18 16.99
CA GLN A 45 -7.05 3.45 16.29
C GLN A 45 -7.83 3.28 14.99
N VAL A 46 -8.90 4.07 14.84
CA VAL A 46 -9.67 4.18 13.60
C VAL A 46 -8.81 4.82 12.51
N VAL A 47 -8.83 4.24 11.31
CA VAL A 47 -8.09 4.77 10.15
C VAL A 47 -9.00 5.01 8.97
N GLU A 48 -8.66 6.03 8.19
CA GLU A 48 -9.20 6.25 6.86
C GLU A 48 -8.24 5.67 5.82
N ILE A 49 -8.76 4.81 4.94
CA ILE A 49 -8.03 4.23 3.83
C ILE A 49 -8.62 4.66 2.49
N SER A 50 -7.75 4.90 1.51
CA SER A 50 -8.12 5.00 0.10
C SER A 50 -7.97 3.61 -0.53
N TYR A 51 -9.05 3.02 -1.03
CA TYR A 51 -9.06 1.64 -1.51
C TYR A 51 -9.42 1.58 -3.00
N ARG A 52 -8.58 0.93 -3.80
CA ARG A 52 -8.84 0.67 -5.21
C ARG A 52 -9.47 -0.71 -5.40
N LYS A 53 -10.71 -0.74 -5.90
CA LYS A 53 -11.43 -1.98 -6.18
C LYS A 53 -10.86 -2.71 -7.40
N ALA A 54 -11.33 -3.93 -7.61
CA ALA A 54 -10.91 -4.76 -8.75
C ALA A 54 -11.30 -4.15 -10.11
N ASP A 55 -12.40 -3.41 -10.16
CA ASP A 55 -12.86 -2.66 -11.34
C ASP A 55 -12.07 -1.36 -11.59
N GLY A 56 -11.07 -1.06 -10.75
CA GLY A 56 -10.27 0.15 -10.83
C GLY A 56 -10.88 1.37 -10.14
N THR A 57 -12.13 1.31 -9.68
CA THR A 57 -12.76 2.41 -8.95
C THR A 57 -12.10 2.61 -7.59
N GLU A 58 -11.85 3.88 -7.24
CA GLU A 58 -11.34 4.25 -5.93
C GLU A 58 -12.48 4.57 -4.97
N SER A 59 -12.27 4.27 -3.70
CA SER A 59 -13.24 4.58 -2.67
C SER A 59 -12.56 4.75 -1.31
N THR A 60 -12.98 5.77 -0.57
CA THR A 60 -12.53 6.00 0.80
C THR A 60 -13.31 5.13 1.76
N ARG A 61 -12.64 4.57 2.77
CA ARG A 61 -13.25 3.77 3.85
C ARG A 61 -12.69 4.21 5.19
N VAL A 62 -13.54 4.20 6.20
CA VAL A 62 -13.15 4.41 7.60
C VAL A 62 -13.30 3.08 8.30
N ILE A 63 -12.20 2.53 8.80
CA ILE A 63 -12.16 1.19 9.36
C ILE A 63 -11.57 1.21 10.77
N GLU A 64 -12.08 0.32 11.62
CA GLU A 64 -11.43 -0.11 12.86
C GLU A 64 -10.65 -1.39 12.53
N PRO A 65 -9.33 -1.29 12.27
CA PRO A 65 -8.55 -2.46 11.88
C PRO A 65 -8.37 -3.38 13.10
N ALA A 66 -8.53 -4.69 12.89
CA ALA A 66 -8.46 -5.68 13.96
C ALA A 66 -7.36 -6.72 13.74
N GLU A 67 -7.09 -7.11 12.48
CA GLU A 67 -6.16 -8.20 12.19
C GLU A 67 -5.48 -8.01 10.83
N LEU A 68 -4.18 -8.31 10.76
CA LEU A 68 -3.44 -8.52 9.52
C LEU A 68 -3.19 -10.00 9.30
N ALA A 69 -3.58 -10.52 8.14
CA ALA A 69 -3.44 -11.93 7.79
C ALA A 69 -2.88 -12.11 6.38
N ALA A 70 -2.11 -13.19 6.19
CA ALA A 70 -1.73 -13.67 4.86
C ALA A 70 -2.71 -14.76 4.41
N THR A 71 -3.18 -14.66 3.17
CA THR A 71 -4.02 -15.69 2.55
C THR A 71 -3.16 -16.86 2.08
N SER A 72 -3.81 -17.99 1.78
CA SER A 72 -3.15 -19.15 1.16
C SER A 72 -2.52 -18.83 -0.21
N THR A 73 -2.98 -17.77 -0.87
CA THR A 73 -2.46 -17.27 -2.15
C THR A 73 -1.33 -16.23 -1.98
N GLY A 74 -0.90 -15.95 -0.75
CA GLY A 74 0.17 -15.01 -0.44
C GLY A 74 -0.24 -13.53 -0.49
N ALA A 75 -1.53 -13.22 -0.63
CA ALA A 75 -2.01 -11.85 -0.48
C ALA A 75 -2.07 -11.48 1.01
N ILE A 76 -1.70 -10.24 1.34
CA ILE A 76 -1.87 -9.72 2.70
C ILE A 76 -3.19 -8.94 2.75
N THR A 77 -3.96 -9.18 3.80
CA THR A 77 -5.23 -8.51 4.04
C THR A 77 -5.29 -7.92 5.44
N VAL A 78 -6.00 -6.81 5.58
CA VAL A 78 -6.47 -6.30 6.87
C VAL A 78 -7.96 -6.60 7.02
N ARG A 79 -8.34 -7.22 8.13
CA ARG A 79 -9.73 -7.36 8.56
C ARG A 79 -10.04 -6.26 9.57
N GLY A 80 -11.23 -5.66 9.47
CA GLY A 80 -11.69 -4.64 10.41
C GLY A 80 -13.16 -4.30 10.21
N HIS A 81 -13.70 -3.53 11.15
CA HIS A 81 -15.07 -3.04 11.07
C HIS A 81 -15.13 -1.82 10.15
N ASP A 82 -15.90 -1.88 9.06
CA ASP A 82 -16.11 -0.76 8.14
C ASP A 82 -17.25 0.13 8.66
N ARG A 83 -16.91 1.28 9.23
CA ARG A 83 -17.89 2.21 9.84
C ARG A 83 -18.92 2.72 8.84
N MET A 84 -18.57 2.81 7.56
CA MET A 84 -19.50 3.30 6.53
C MET A 84 -20.56 2.26 6.17
N ARG A 85 -20.29 0.98 6.47
CA ARG A 85 -21.17 -0.15 6.15
C ARG A 85 -21.75 -0.82 7.40
N GLY A 86 -21.17 -0.57 8.58
CA GLY A 86 -21.58 -1.18 9.84
C GLY A 86 -21.32 -2.68 9.90
N GLU A 87 -20.33 -3.18 9.14
CA GLU A 87 -20.03 -4.60 9.05
C GLU A 87 -18.52 -4.87 8.97
N ASP A 88 -18.11 -6.07 9.39
CA ASP A 88 -16.74 -6.54 9.23
C ASP A 88 -16.40 -6.77 7.77
N ARG A 89 -15.27 -6.23 7.33
CA ARG A 89 -14.76 -6.39 5.96
C ARG A 89 -13.28 -6.71 5.95
N THR A 90 -12.86 -7.33 4.85
CA THR A 90 -11.47 -7.67 4.57
C THR A 90 -10.98 -6.86 3.37
N PHE A 91 -9.87 -6.15 3.55
CA PHE A 91 -9.26 -5.29 2.54
C PHE A 91 -7.87 -5.81 2.19
N ARG A 92 -7.59 -5.92 0.90
CA ARG A 92 -6.28 -6.32 0.39
C ARG A 92 -5.27 -5.17 0.49
N ILE A 93 -4.11 -5.41 1.10
CA ILE A 93 -3.07 -4.39 1.30
C ILE A 93 -2.55 -3.84 -0.02
N ASP A 94 -2.40 -4.69 -1.04
CA ASP A 94 -1.94 -4.29 -2.38
C ASP A 94 -2.94 -3.35 -3.10
N ARG A 95 -4.15 -3.20 -2.57
CA ARG A 95 -5.21 -2.33 -3.09
C ARG A 95 -5.44 -1.07 -2.25
N ILE A 96 -4.76 -0.94 -1.11
CA ILE A 96 -4.82 0.28 -0.30
C ILE A 96 -3.80 1.27 -0.87
N VAL A 97 -4.30 2.44 -1.28
CA VAL A 97 -3.55 3.55 -1.89
C VAL A 97 -2.98 4.49 -0.81
N ASN A 98 -3.71 4.70 0.27
CA ASN A 98 -3.26 5.50 1.40
C ASN A 98 -3.91 5.03 2.69
N CYS A 99 -3.27 5.28 3.81
CA CYS A 99 -3.79 5.02 5.15
C CYS A 99 -3.38 6.17 6.05
N ARG A 100 -4.34 6.75 6.76
CA ARG A 100 -4.11 7.79 7.75
C ARG A 100 -5.03 7.57 8.95
N PRO A 101 -4.66 8.04 10.15
CA PRO A 101 -5.61 8.18 11.25
C PRO A 101 -6.90 8.86 10.77
N ALA A 102 -8.05 8.30 11.13
CA ALA A 102 -9.31 8.99 10.94
C ALA A 102 -9.36 10.19 11.90
N GLU A 103 -9.82 11.33 11.41
CA GLU A 103 -10.06 12.48 12.30
C GLU A 103 -11.21 12.10 13.24
N VAL A 104 -10.95 12.21 14.55
CA VAL A 104 -11.94 11.90 15.58
C VAL A 104 -12.99 13.01 15.54
N GLY A 105 -14.16 12.70 15.01
CA GLY A 105 -15.38 13.51 15.14
C GLY A 105 -16.13 13.17 16.42
#